data_AF-A0A7W2Q6Z1-F1
#
_entry.id   AF-A0A7W2Q6Z1-F1
#
_cell.length_a   1.000
_cell.length_b   1.000
_cell.length_c   1.000
_cell.angle_alpha   90.00
_cell.angle_beta   90.00
_cell.angle_gamma   90.00
#
_symmetry.space_group_name_H-M   'P 1'
#
loop_
_entity.id
_entity.type
_entity.pdbx_description
1 polymer ?
#
loop_
_entity_poly.entity_id
_entity_poly.type
_entity_poly.pdbx_seq_one_letter_code
_entity_poly.pdbx_strand_id
1 'polypeptide(L)'
;MKKHALALAVIGACGLVPQAFAHELAYSKKDNIKVEVPGDASTWCKPQVDLTISRPAWDNQELLTGLLSKLPFVFAKDCSTAKVSWKAVDGNGKLYASGSGNASNLGLVTLAAAPAVAAPAPAAPEPAAAPAAEQAPAPAPATAEAPAVAEPVPAPAQPAPAPAVAAEPAPAAPAQAPAAPPAAAPAPAPAVAAAPSSDFGRPVVLANPNLMQVTDGAGCKWVLSKSIIGAGDTLSFGTTPAMPCPASGFGQGSFDRISWKAVGTYRGDNWDKVYAHPSGLIFTKRLEAAVKDKAVSYLTADADQAAFLVGEIPGRQMKVYLTFSRSSYGVLRPFGSDPYYVAVTPDESFALDPAKYKEAALEIFDLVKTASPSTTDVATLLIVKNISAITNSLWGNDAQKITRNRIGINRQGLFFDVRDGANWAVQREQQRQRELRQRQQELARVHTRVLERYQQLQDGMSEFKGRETEALAQMAGIKVRFASPLEQQNPATSATVATMMVHVTGKQGDFYSIDFPSKGRLVADEEYGEGWYVTQVANATPYYPLDDGRAVPTYRAYSAGEPEACKQEHCADRVSFGAVLAKEFPNAGIDFSWTPEVSQQYVNDWNNASAMVQ
;
A
#
# COMPACT_ATOMS: atom_id res chain seq x y z
N MET A 1 -45.05 5.80 40.76
CA MET A 1 -44.30 6.69 41.69
C MET A 1 -42.82 6.37 41.61
N LYS A 2 -41.95 7.38 41.79
CA LYS A 2 -40.52 7.29 42.19
C LYS A 2 -39.53 6.45 41.34
N LYS A 3 -38.82 7.17 40.46
CA LYS A 3 -37.35 7.22 40.28
C LYS A 3 -36.53 5.92 40.48
N HIS A 4 -35.85 5.49 39.41
CA HIS A 4 -34.54 4.82 39.49
C HIS A 4 -33.49 5.63 38.73
N ALA A 5 -32.27 5.64 39.25
CA ALA A 5 -31.18 6.53 38.82
C ALA A 5 -30.20 5.82 37.88
N LEU A 6 -29.42 6.60 37.12
CA LEU A 6 -28.31 6.08 36.32
C LEU A 6 -27.25 5.41 37.20
N ALA A 7 -26.68 4.33 36.69
CA ALA A 7 -25.32 3.91 36.98
C ALA A 7 -24.58 3.79 35.64
N LEU A 8 -23.56 4.62 35.41
CA LEU A 8 -22.64 4.41 34.29
C LEU A 8 -21.73 3.22 34.61
N ALA A 9 -21.67 2.25 33.70
CA ALA A 9 -20.61 1.25 33.67
C ALA A 9 -19.64 1.59 32.53
N VAL A 10 -18.42 1.97 32.89
CA VAL A 10 -17.31 2.10 31.93
C VAL A 10 -16.85 0.68 31.58
N ILE A 11 -17.00 0.28 30.31
CA ILE A 11 -16.37 -0.94 29.78
C ILE A 11 -15.14 -0.52 28.98
N GLY A 12 -13.99 -1.03 29.39
CA GLY A 12 -12.69 -0.70 28.82
C GLY A 12 -12.46 -1.30 27.43
N ALA A 13 -11.48 -0.74 26.73
CA ALA A 13 -11.10 -1.18 25.39
C ALA A 13 -10.60 -2.63 25.35
N CYS A 14 -11.14 -3.43 24.45
CA CYS A 14 -10.45 -4.55 23.83
C CYS A 14 -10.17 -4.18 22.37
N GLY A 15 -8.93 -4.44 21.91
CA GLY A 15 -8.42 -3.88 20.68
C GLY A 15 -9.09 -4.42 19.42
N LEU A 16 -9.55 -3.51 18.55
CA LEU A 16 -9.81 -3.83 17.16
C LEU A 16 -8.47 -4.00 16.45
N VAL A 17 -8.09 -5.25 16.17
CA VAL A 17 -7.05 -5.56 15.18
C VAL A 17 -7.54 -5.02 13.84
N PRO A 18 -6.77 -4.23 13.08
CA PRO A 18 -7.17 -3.82 11.74
C PRO A 18 -7.30 -5.07 10.88
N GLN A 19 -8.50 -5.34 10.36
CA GLN A 19 -8.67 -6.37 9.34
C GLN A 19 -7.90 -5.93 8.09
N ALA A 20 -6.74 -6.55 7.86
CA ALA A 20 -6.06 -6.43 6.59
C ALA A 20 -6.96 -7.03 5.50
N PHE A 21 -7.32 -6.22 4.50
CA PHE A 21 -7.92 -6.75 3.28
C PHE A 21 -7.00 -7.85 2.72
N ALA A 22 -7.57 -9.01 2.47
CA ALA A 22 -6.85 -10.19 2.00
C ALA A 22 -7.21 -10.43 0.53
N HIS A 23 -6.25 -10.16 -0.36
CA HIS A 23 -6.39 -10.45 -1.78
C HIS A 23 -6.19 -11.95 -2.02
N GLU A 24 -7.13 -12.57 -2.74
CA GLU A 24 -7.05 -13.96 -3.16
C GLU A 24 -6.13 -14.08 -4.39
N LEU A 25 -5.00 -14.75 -4.22
CA LEU A 25 -4.02 -15.03 -5.29
C LEU A 25 -4.38 -16.26 -6.12
N ALA A 26 -4.98 -17.26 -5.49
CA ALA A 26 -5.37 -18.51 -6.13
C ALA A 26 -6.48 -19.21 -5.36
N TYR A 27 -7.40 -19.81 -6.09
CA TYR A 27 -8.45 -20.65 -5.55
C TYR A 27 -8.61 -21.91 -6.39
N SER A 28 -8.63 -23.07 -5.73
CA SER A 28 -9.02 -24.35 -6.34
C SER A 28 -10.31 -24.85 -5.71
N LYS A 29 -11.40 -24.75 -6.46
CA LYS A 29 -12.70 -25.35 -6.10
C LYS A 29 -12.63 -26.88 -6.03
N LYS A 30 -11.75 -27.51 -6.80
CA LYS A 30 -11.54 -28.97 -6.81
C LYS A 30 -10.86 -29.46 -5.53
N ASP A 31 -9.87 -28.71 -5.05
CA ASP A 31 -9.05 -29.10 -3.90
C ASP A 31 -9.46 -28.39 -2.59
N ASN A 32 -10.48 -27.53 -2.65
CA ASN A 32 -10.93 -26.65 -1.55
C ASN A 32 -9.79 -25.83 -0.93
N ILE A 33 -8.88 -25.32 -1.77
CA ILE A 33 -7.73 -24.50 -1.35
C ILE A 33 -8.00 -23.05 -1.74
N LYS A 34 -7.83 -22.13 -0.78
CA LYS A 34 -7.80 -20.68 -1.01
C LYS A 34 -6.44 -20.14 -0.58
N VAL A 35 -5.87 -19.23 -1.35
CA VAL A 35 -4.55 -18.63 -1.13
C VAL A 35 -4.70 -17.11 -1.06
N GLU A 36 -4.32 -16.52 0.06
CA GLU A 36 -4.63 -15.14 0.42
C GLU A 36 -3.37 -14.36 0.86
N VAL A 37 -3.29 -13.07 0.54
CA VAL A 37 -2.19 -12.15 0.92
C VAL A 37 -2.70 -10.79 1.40
N PRO A 38 -2.04 -10.13 2.37
CA PRO A 38 -2.39 -8.78 2.83
C PRO A 38 -2.20 -7.68 1.77
N GLY A 39 -3.32 -7.09 1.34
CA GLY A 39 -3.38 -6.00 0.38
C GLY A 39 -4.51 -6.18 -0.62
N ASP A 40 -4.54 -5.32 -1.62
CA ASP A 40 -5.50 -5.30 -2.72
C ASP A 40 -4.84 -5.85 -3.99
N ALA A 41 -5.62 -6.11 -5.04
CA ALA A 41 -5.12 -6.66 -6.31
C ALA A 41 -3.98 -5.84 -6.97
N SER A 42 -3.84 -4.56 -6.65
CA SER A 42 -2.77 -3.67 -7.13
C SER A 42 -1.67 -3.35 -6.10
N THR A 43 -1.78 -3.84 -4.86
CA THR A 43 -0.90 -3.47 -3.73
C THR A 43 -0.35 -4.67 -2.94
N TRP A 44 -0.76 -5.90 -3.28
CA TRP A 44 -0.33 -7.12 -2.58
C TRP A 44 1.15 -7.45 -2.77
N CYS A 45 1.73 -7.17 -3.94
CA CYS A 45 3.15 -7.40 -4.17
C CYS A 45 3.99 -6.37 -3.42
N LYS A 46 4.72 -6.85 -2.39
CA LYS A 46 5.61 -6.07 -1.54
C LYS A 46 6.96 -6.78 -1.44
N PRO A 47 8.06 -6.12 -1.02
CA PRO A 47 9.36 -6.77 -0.83
C PRO A 47 9.34 -7.97 0.14
N GLN A 48 8.37 -7.99 1.06
CA GLN A 48 8.00 -9.12 1.89
C GLN A 48 6.50 -9.38 1.72
N VAL A 49 6.13 -10.63 1.43
CA VAL A 49 4.74 -11.07 1.26
C VAL A 49 4.45 -12.20 2.26
N ASP A 50 3.40 -12.02 3.07
CA ASP A 50 2.93 -13.05 3.99
C ASP A 50 1.68 -13.74 3.41
N LEU A 51 1.79 -15.03 3.12
CA LEU A 51 0.77 -15.84 2.47
C LEU A 51 -0.02 -16.66 3.51
N THR A 52 -1.35 -16.69 3.38
CA THR A 52 -2.22 -17.62 4.12
C THR A 52 -2.84 -18.60 3.13
N ILE A 53 -2.68 -19.90 3.36
CA ILE A 53 -3.27 -20.97 2.57
C ILE A 53 -4.34 -21.63 3.46
N SER A 54 -5.61 -21.51 3.11
CA SER A 54 -6.73 -22.07 3.87
C SER A 54 -7.42 -23.23 3.14
N ARG A 55 -7.78 -24.28 3.89
CA ARG A 55 -8.51 -25.47 3.42
C ARG A 55 -9.36 -26.02 4.58
N PRO A 56 -10.57 -26.59 4.36
CA PRO A 56 -11.42 -27.06 5.45
C PRO A 56 -10.73 -28.05 6.42
N ALA A 57 -9.93 -28.99 5.89
CA ALA A 57 -9.08 -29.88 6.67
C ALA A 57 -7.77 -30.17 5.92
N TRP A 58 -6.65 -30.22 6.64
CA TRP A 58 -5.35 -30.63 6.10
C TRP A 58 -5.06 -32.10 6.46
N ASP A 59 -5.40 -32.97 5.52
CA ASP A 59 -5.31 -34.43 5.59
C ASP A 59 -4.25 -35.02 4.65
N ASN A 60 -3.73 -34.24 3.71
CA ASN A 60 -2.80 -34.70 2.68
C ASN A 60 -1.62 -33.72 2.46
N GLN A 61 -0.40 -34.17 2.79
CA GLN A 61 0.85 -33.41 2.66
C GLN A 61 1.33 -33.29 1.20
N GLU A 62 0.99 -34.23 0.32
CA GLU A 62 1.32 -34.18 -1.11
C GLU A 62 0.59 -33.03 -1.81
N LEU A 63 -0.67 -32.75 -1.42
CA LEU A 63 -1.42 -31.59 -1.94
C LEU A 63 -0.78 -30.26 -1.55
N LEU A 64 -0.31 -30.12 -0.31
CA LEU A 64 0.44 -28.93 0.12
C LEU A 64 1.74 -28.79 -0.69
N THR A 65 2.47 -29.89 -0.87
CA THR A 65 3.75 -29.90 -1.61
C THR A 65 3.54 -29.58 -3.11
N GLY A 66 2.47 -30.11 -3.71
CA GLY A 66 2.07 -29.83 -5.09
C GLY A 66 1.48 -28.43 -5.32
N LEU A 67 1.01 -27.76 -4.27
CA LEU A 67 0.65 -26.34 -4.31
C LEU A 67 1.90 -25.45 -4.21
N LEU A 68 2.81 -25.76 -3.28
CA LEU A 68 4.05 -25.00 -3.07
C LEU A 68 4.99 -25.03 -4.28
N SER A 69 4.95 -26.07 -5.12
CA SER A 69 5.68 -26.11 -6.40
C SER A 69 5.03 -25.29 -7.52
N LYS A 70 3.73 -24.96 -7.42
CA LYS A 70 2.99 -24.18 -8.42
C LYS A 70 2.93 -22.69 -8.10
N LEU A 71 2.90 -22.31 -6.83
CA LEU A 71 2.85 -20.91 -6.40
C LEU A 71 4.00 -20.03 -6.95
N PRO A 72 5.26 -20.50 -7.11
CA PRO A 72 6.32 -19.73 -7.77
C PRO A 72 5.98 -19.23 -9.19
N PHE A 73 5.14 -19.95 -9.95
CA PHE A 73 4.70 -19.49 -11.27
C PHE A 73 3.75 -18.29 -11.18
N VAL A 74 2.98 -18.16 -10.09
CA VAL A 74 2.14 -17.00 -9.81
C VAL A 74 3.01 -15.81 -9.40
N PHE A 75 3.97 -16.02 -8.49
CA PHE A 75 4.89 -14.95 -8.07
C PHE A 75 5.84 -14.49 -9.19
N ALA A 76 6.22 -15.36 -10.14
CA ALA A 76 7.08 -14.99 -11.26
C ALA A 76 6.51 -13.90 -12.17
N LYS A 77 5.17 -13.82 -12.28
CA LYS A 77 4.48 -12.86 -13.14
C LYS A 77 4.43 -11.45 -12.53
N ASP A 78 4.09 -11.38 -11.25
CA ASP A 78 3.68 -10.12 -10.61
C ASP A 78 4.56 -9.72 -9.41
N CYS A 79 5.47 -10.59 -8.92
CA CYS A 79 6.24 -10.35 -7.69
C CYS A 79 7.60 -11.09 -7.61
N SER A 80 8.36 -11.13 -8.70
CA SER A 80 9.53 -12.02 -8.89
C SER A 80 10.72 -11.83 -7.92
N THR A 81 10.81 -10.71 -7.20
CA THR A 81 11.92 -10.41 -6.26
C THR A 81 11.52 -10.44 -4.78
N ALA A 82 10.29 -10.85 -4.45
CA ALA A 82 9.80 -10.82 -3.07
C ALA A 82 10.37 -11.96 -2.20
N LYS A 83 10.57 -11.66 -0.91
CA LYS A 83 10.67 -12.68 0.15
C LYS A 83 9.26 -13.10 0.54
N VAL A 84 9.01 -14.40 0.65
CA VAL A 84 7.67 -14.93 0.93
C VAL A 84 7.71 -15.74 2.22
N SER A 85 6.90 -15.34 3.20
CA SER A 85 6.53 -16.17 4.35
C SER A 85 5.18 -16.81 4.07
N TRP A 86 4.92 -18.03 4.52
CA TRP A 86 3.61 -18.65 4.32
C TRP A 86 3.17 -19.52 5.51
N LYS A 87 1.85 -19.60 5.70
CA LYS A 87 1.19 -20.47 6.67
C LYS A 87 0.02 -21.21 6.02
N ALA A 88 -0.11 -22.49 6.30
CA ALA A 88 -1.25 -23.34 5.97
C ALA A 88 -2.14 -23.51 7.21
N VAL A 89 -3.42 -23.17 7.10
CA VAL A 89 -4.41 -23.21 8.20
C VAL A 89 -5.64 -24.03 7.82
N ASP A 90 -6.20 -24.78 8.77
CA ASP A 90 -7.44 -25.51 8.57
C ASP A 90 -8.69 -24.60 8.64
N GLY A 91 -9.90 -25.18 8.48
CA GLY A 91 -11.16 -24.44 8.55
C GLY A 91 -11.46 -23.82 9.93
N ASN A 92 -10.73 -24.21 10.98
CA ASN A 92 -10.80 -23.61 12.32
C ASN A 92 -9.67 -22.59 12.56
N GLY A 93 -8.87 -22.26 11.54
CA GLY A 93 -7.72 -21.36 11.64
C GLY A 93 -6.49 -21.99 12.31
N LYS A 94 -6.49 -23.29 12.59
CA LYS A 94 -5.37 -23.97 13.25
C LYS A 94 -4.22 -24.15 12.26
N LEU A 95 -3.01 -23.79 12.68
CA LEU A 95 -1.79 -23.96 11.88
C LEU A 95 -1.53 -25.45 11.62
N TYR A 96 -1.39 -25.82 10.35
CA TYR A 96 -0.97 -27.15 9.88
C TYR A 96 0.51 -27.16 9.49
N ALA A 97 0.96 -26.14 8.77
CA ALA A 97 2.36 -25.98 8.38
C ALA A 97 2.73 -24.51 8.15
N SER A 98 4.01 -24.18 8.19
CA SER A 98 4.53 -22.88 7.76
C SER A 98 5.90 -23.01 7.11
N GLY A 99 6.30 -21.98 6.37
CA GLY A 99 7.63 -21.89 5.75
C GLY A 99 7.98 -20.47 5.36
N SER A 100 9.22 -20.27 4.92
CA SER A 100 9.68 -18.99 4.38
C SER A 100 10.78 -19.19 3.34
N GLY A 101 10.80 -18.31 2.35
CA GLY A 101 11.71 -18.37 1.20
C GLY A 101 11.62 -17.13 0.33
N ASN A 102 11.65 -17.32 -0.98
CA ASN A 102 11.56 -16.27 -2.00
C ASN A 102 10.56 -16.66 -3.10
N ALA A 103 10.24 -15.71 -3.99
CA ALA A 103 9.31 -15.89 -5.10
C ALA A 103 9.61 -17.09 -6.02
N SER A 104 10.86 -17.57 -6.10
CA SER A 104 11.25 -18.74 -6.91
C SER A 104 11.27 -20.06 -6.11
N ASN A 105 11.35 -20.01 -4.78
CA ASN A 105 11.33 -21.18 -3.90
C ASN A 105 10.82 -20.78 -2.51
N LEU A 106 9.63 -21.30 -2.14
CA LEU A 106 8.93 -20.99 -0.89
C LEU A 106 9.53 -21.65 0.37
N GLY A 107 10.63 -22.40 0.23
CA GLY A 107 11.47 -22.85 1.33
C GLY A 107 10.94 -24.05 2.12
N LEU A 108 11.55 -24.28 3.28
CA LEU A 108 11.32 -25.48 4.11
C LEU A 108 9.92 -25.50 4.72
N VAL A 109 9.26 -26.66 4.59
CA VAL A 109 7.98 -26.97 5.24
C VAL A 109 8.24 -27.35 6.70
N THR A 110 7.75 -26.54 7.63
CA THR A 110 7.68 -26.87 9.06
C THR A 110 6.26 -27.33 9.37
N LEU A 111 6.07 -28.63 9.63
CA LEU A 111 4.78 -29.18 10.07
C LEU A 111 4.51 -28.77 11.52
N ALA A 112 3.28 -28.34 11.82
CA ALA A 112 2.84 -28.12 13.18
C ALA A 112 2.67 -29.47 13.89
N ALA A 113 3.27 -29.63 15.07
CA ALA A 113 3.19 -30.87 15.84
C ALA A 113 1.73 -31.21 16.17
N ALA A 114 1.33 -32.45 15.89
CA ALA A 114 -0.02 -32.93 16.20
C ALA A 114 -0.25 -32.91 17.73
N PRO A 115 -1.43 -32.50 18.21
CA PRO A 115 -1.75 -32.59 19.63
C PRO A 115 -1.75 -34.07 20.05
N ALA A 116 -1.01 -34.38 21.11
CA ALA A 116 -1.00 -35.73 21.68
C ALA A 116 -2.42 -36.12 22.12
N VAL A 117 -2.88 -37.27 21.64
CA VAL A 117 -4.17 -37.83 22.03
C VAL A 117 -4.10 -38.19 23.52
N ALA A 118 -4.91 -37.53 24.34
CA ALA A 118 -5.03 -37.87 25.75
C ALA A 118 -5.67 -39.26 25.89
N ALA A 119 -4.88 -40.23 26.36
CA ALA A 119 -5.39 -41.55 26.74
C ALA A 119 -6.24 -41.45 28.03
N PRO A 120 -7.29 -42.27 28.18
CA PRO A 120 -8.22 -42.15 29.30
C PRO A 120 -7.59 -42.61 30.62
N ALA A 121 -7.69 -41.77 31.66
CA ALA A 121 -7.31 -42.13 33.02
C ALA A 121 -8.46 -42.88 33.73
N PRO A 122 -8.19 -43.99 34.45
CA PRO A 122 -9.21 -44.80 35.12
C PRO A 122 -9.72 -44.15 36.42
N ALA A 123 -10.87 -44.64 36.90
CA ALA A 123 -11.64 -44.03 37.98
C ALA A 123 -11.24 -44.46 39.41
N ALA A 124 -11.36 -43.50 40.35
CA ALA A 124 -11.69 -43.62 41.79
C ALA A 124 -10.79 -44.49 42.71
N PRO A 125 -10.52 -44.04 43.96
CA PRO A 125 -11.56 -44.02 44.99
C PRO A 125 -11.68 -42.73 45.82
N GLU A 126 -12.82 -42.63 46.51
CA GLU A 126 -13.22 -41.60 47.49
C GLU A 126 -12.41 -41.70 48.81
N PRO A 127 -12.27 -40.62 49.60
CA PRO A 127 -13.10 -40.56 50.82
C PRO A 127 -13.50 -39.15 51.36
N ALA A 128 -14.77 -39.04 51.75
CA ALA A 128 -15.30 -38.49 53.01
C ALA A 128 -14.92 -37.09 53.58
N ALA A 129 -15.95 -36.22 53.61
CA ALA A 129 -16.46 -35.38 54.72
C ALA A 129 -15.58 -34.36 55.49
N ALA A 130 -16.12 -33.15 55.63
CA ALA A 130 -15.64 -32.06 56.51
C ALA A 130 -16.03 -32.25 57.99
N PRO A 131 -15.46 -31.44 58.90
CA PRO A 131 -16.28 -30.34 59.45
C PRO A 131 -15.53 -29.00 59.70
N ALA A 132 -16.31 -27.94 59.97
CA ALA A 132 -15.86 -26.65 60.56
C ALA A 132 -15.50 -26.82 62.06
N ALA A 133 -14.91 -25.89 62.84
CA ALA A 133 -14.67 -24.44 62.74
C ALA A 133 -13.37 -24.10 63.58
N GLU A 134 -13.03 -22.92 64.14
CA GLU A 134 -13.70 -21.61 64.29
C GLU A 134 -12.69 -20.45 64.62
N GLN A 135 -13.15 -19.19 64.45
CA GLN A 135 -12.73 -17.93 65.12
C GLN A 135 -11.33 -17.27 64.93
N ALA A 136 -11.38 -15.95 64.76
CA ALA A 136 -10.29 -14.96 64.83
C ALA A 136 -10.31 -14.25 66.23
N PRO A 137 -9.43 -13.27 66.60
CA PRO A 137 -9.27 -11.97 65.89
C PRO A 137 -7.83 -11.38 65.87
N ALA A 138 -7.69 -10.19 65.26
CA ALA A 138 -6.45 -9.39 65.13
C ALA A 138 -6.07 -8.60 66.42
N PRO A 139 -4.88 -7.96 66.49
CA PRO A 139 -4.73 -6.61 65.91
C PRO A 139 -3.34 -6.27 65.29
N ALA A 140 -3.24 -5.10 64.66
CA ALA A 140 -2.00 -4.39 64.26
C ALA A 140 -1.84 -3.13 65.16
N PRO A 141 -0.93 -2.13 64.93
CA PRO A 141 0.26 -2.03 64.05
C PRO A 141 1.52 -1.46 64.77
N ALA A 142 2.65 -1.26 64.08
CA ALA A 142 3.64 -0.16 64.32
C ALA A 142 4.76 -0.13 63.25
N THR A 143 5.52 0.97 63.16
CA THR A 143 6.38 1.33 62.00
C THR A 143 7.79 1.78 62.41
N ALA A 144 8.77 1.57 61.51
CA ALA A 144 10.05 2.30 61.34
C ALA A 144 11.15 2.25 62.44
N GLU A 145 12.38 1.91 62.04
CA GLU A 145 13.50 2.88 61.90
C GLU A 145 14.74 2.24 61.22
N ALA A 146 15.67 3.09 60.76
CA ALA A 146 17.01 2.76 60.26
C ALA A 146 18.03 3.57 61.10
N PRO A 147 19.37 3.31 61.13
CA PRO A 147 20.23 3.69 59.99
C PRO A 147 21.64 3.03 59.83
N ALA A 148 22.32 3.42 58.73
CA ALA A 148 23.76 3.75 58.58
C ALA A 148 24.93 2.72 58.62
N VAL A 149 25.56 2.56 57.43
CA VAL A 149 26.99 2.83 57.06
C VAL A 149 28.16 2.30 57.90
N ALA A 150 29.04 1.49 57.28
CA ALA A 150 30.51 1.70 57.21
C ALA A 150 31.18 0.74 56.19
N GLU A 151 32.38 1.09 55.71
CA GLU A 151 33.06 0.52 54.53
C GLU A 151 34.40 -0.22 54.90
N PRO A 152 35.42 -0.45 54.04
CA PRO A 152 35.94 -1.79 53.69
C PRO A 152 37.36 -2.10 54.24
N VAL A 153 38.00 -3.19 53.76
CA VAL A 153 39.45 -3.34 53.35
C VAL A 153 39.86 -4.84 53.27
N PRO A 154 40.83 -5.27 52.41
CA PRO A 154 40.86 -6.64 51.86
C PRO A 154 42.16 -7.48 52.07
N ALA A 155 42.08 -8.76 51.67
CA ALA A 155 43.17 -9.66 51.17
C ALA A 155 44.37 -10.00 52.11
N PRO A 156 44.94 -11.24 52.04
CA PRO A 156 45.88 -11.60 50.96
C PRO A 156 45.73 -13.06 50.44
N ALA A 157 46.63 -13.49 49.54
CA ALA A 157 46.51 -14.70 48.71
C ALA A 157 47.76 -15.63 48.75
N GLN A 158 47.68 -16.76 48.02
CA GLN A 158 48.76 -17.69 47.59
C GLN A 158 49.38 -18.65 48.63
N PRO A 159 50.07 -19.75 48.22
CA PRO A 159 50.19 -20.38 46.88
C PRO A 159 49.91 -21.92 46.83
N ALA A 160 50.03 -22.51 45.63
CA ALA A 160 49.89 -23.96 45.33
C ALA A 160 51.15 -24.81 45.65
N PRO A 161 51.09 -26.15 45.52
CA PRO A 161 51.54 -26.77 44.26
C PRO A 161 50.75 -28.02 43.77
N ALA A 162 50.99 -28.40 42.50
CA ALA A 162 50.57 -29.65 41.82
C ALA A 162 51.81 -30.60 41.67
N PRO A 163 51.82 -31.73 40.91
CA PRO A 163 50.78 -32.47 40.14
C PRO A 163 50.68 -33.98 40.56
N ALA A 164 49.95 -34.93 39.94
CA ALA A 164 50.14 -35.49 38.59
C ALA A 164 49.10 -36.58 38.20
N VAL A 165 48.75 -36.64 36.90
CA VAL A 165 48.23 -37.75 35.99
C VAL A 165 47.66 -39.08 36.57
N ALA A 166 46.73 -39.79 35.90
CA ALA A 166 45.96 -39.62 34.65
C ALA A 166 44.79 -40.64 34.58
N ALA A 167 43.72 -40.34 33.82
CA ALA A 167 43.02 -41.24 32.89
C ALA A 167 41.73 -40.59 32.34
N GLU A 168 41.54 -40.63 31.02
CA GLU A 168 40.33 -40.17 30.31
C GLU A 168 39.32 -41.33 30.18
N PRO A 169 38.00 -41.06 30.16
CA PRO A 169 37.35 -41.13 28.84
C PRO A 169 36.27 -40.04 28.56
N ALA A 170 36.00 -39.92 27.26
CA ALA A 170 35.14 -38.99 26.51
C ALA A 170 33.74 -38.61 27.06
N PRO A 171 33.13 -37.51 26.55
CA PRO A 171 32.11 -36.76 27.29
C PRO A 171 30.65 -37.15 27.00
N ALA A 172 29.80 -37.02 28.02
CA ALA A 172 28.35 -36.93 27.85
C ALA A 172 27.95 -35.54 27.30
N ALA A 173 26.92 -35.49 26.46
CA ALA A 173 26.44 -34.26 25.84
C ALA A 173 25.87 -33.25 26.89
N PRO A 174 26.21 -31.95 26.82
CA PRO A 174 25.64 -30.94 27.71
C PRO A 174 24.14 -30.78 27.50
N ALA A 175 23.38 -30.80 28.60
CA ALA A 175 21.96 -30.44 28.60
C ALA A 175 21.78 -28.97 28.19
N GLN A 176 20.74 -28.69 27.39
CA GLN A 176 20.43 -27.34 26.95
C GLN A 176 19.97 -26.48 28.13
N ALA A 177 20.58 -25.29 28.28
CA ALA A 177 20.16 -24.32 29.27
C ALA A 177 18.76 -23.74 28.93
N PRO A 178 17.94 -23.35 29.93
CA PRO A 178 16.65 -22.72 29.68
C PRO A 178 16.76 -21.49 28.78
N ALA A 179 15.83 -21.34 27.84
CA ALA A 179 15.82 -20.23 26.89
C ALA A 179 15.73 -18.88 27.62
N ALA A 180 16.60 -17.94 27.23
CA ALA A 180 16.54 -16.57 27.71
C ALA A 180 15.20 -15.91 27.31
N PRO A 181 14.64 -15.00 28.13
CA PRO A 181 13.45 -14.24 27.76
C PRO A 181 13.68 -13.47 26.44
N PRO A 182 12.64 -13.29 25.62
CA PRO A 182 12.78 -12.67 24.30
C PRO A 182 13.41 -11.28 24.44
N ALA A 183 14.44 -11.02 23.64
CA ALA A 183 15.13 -9.74 23.62
C ALA A 183 14.12 -8.60 23.36
N ALA A 184 14.25 -7.52 24.12
CA ALA A 184 13.49 -6.30 23.85
C ALA A 184 13.71 -5.86 22.40
N ALA A 185 12.66 -5.37 21.76
CA ALA A 185 12.74 -4.86 20.39
C ALA A 185 13.89 -3.84 20.29
N PRO A 186 14.72 -3.89 19.24
CA PRO A 186 15.88 -3.01 19.14
C PRO A 186 15.42 -1.55 19.17
N ALA A 187 16.06 -0.75 20.02
CA ALA A 187 15.80 0.69 20.10
C ALA A 187 15.94 1.32 18.70
N PRO A 188 15.10 2.32 18.35
CA PRO A 188 15.18 2.97 17.06
C PRO A 188 16.60 3.52 16.84
N ALA A 189 17.19 3.19 15.67
CA ALA A 189 18.55 3.58 15.37
C ALA A 189 18.69 5.12 15.45
N PRO A 190 19.69 5.63 16.18
CA PRO A 190 19.83 7.07 16.42
C PRO A 190 20.06 7.83 15.12
N ALA A 191 19.71 9.12 15.13
CA ALA A 191 19.96 9.99 13.99
C ALA A 191 21.48 10.11 13.72
N VAL A 192 21.87 10.03 12.45
CA VAL A 192 23.26 10.00 12.02
C VAL A 192 23.59 11.29 11.27
N ALA A 193 24.56 12.07 11.77
CA ALA A 193 25.05 13.26 11.06
C ALA A 193 25.82 12.89 9.80
N ALA A 194 25.67 13.68 8.74
CA ALA A 194 26.36 13.44 7.48
C ALA A 194 27.83 13.91 7.53
N ALA A 195 28.74 13.04 7.10
CA ALA A 195 30.13 13.42 6.87
C ALA A 195 30.29 14.14 5.51
N PRO A 196 31.09 15.21 5.40
CA PRO A 196 31.37 15.84 4.11
C PRO A 196 32.21 14.93 3.21
N SER A 197 31.93 14.94 1.91
CA SER A 197 32.84 14.40 0.90
C SER A 197 34.09 15.28 0.77
N SER A 198 35.21 14.71 0.32
CA SER A 198 36.48 15.43 0.14
C SER A 198 36.43 16.57 -0.88
N ASP A 199 35.42 16.56 -1.77
CA ASP A 199 35.12 17.59 -2.76
C ASP A 199 33.93 18.50 -2.36
N PHE A 200 33.33 18.27 -1.18
CA PHE A 200 32.16 18.97 -0.67
C PHE A 200 30.97 19.04 -1.64
N GLY A 201 30.81 18.06 -2.53
CA GLY A 201 29.71 18.00 -3.50
C GLY A 201 29.96 18.79 -4.79
N ARG A 202 31.20 19.19 -5.07
CA ARG A 202 31.59 19.89 -6.32
C ARG A 202 31.09 19.21 -7.61
N PRO A 203 31.05 17.86 -7.76
CA PRO A 203 30.48 17.22 -8.95
C PRO A 203 29.00 17.54 -9.17
N VAL A 204 28.19 17.66 -8.10
CA VAL A 204 26.77 18.06 -8.17
C VAL A 204 26.64 19.49 -8.72
N VAL A 205 27.56 20.37 -8.32
CA VAL A 205 27.61 21.76 -8.81
C VAL A 205 28.04 21.83 -10.27
N LEU A 206 29.08 21.09 -10.67
CA LEU A 206 29.62 21.11 -12.03
C LEU A 206 28.75 20.36 -13.05
N ALA A 207 27.92 19.41 -12.61
CA ALA A 207 26.93 18.74 -13.46
C ALA A 207 25.72 19.63 -13.80
N ASN A 208 25.54 20.77 -13.12
CA ASN A 208 24.39 21.63 -13.35
C ASN A 208 24.48 22.36 -14.71
N PRO A 209 23.45 22.30 -15.58
CA PRO A 209 23.50 22.84 -16.93
C PRO A 209 23.58 24.38 -16.98
N ASN A 210 23.18 25.08 -15.92
CA ASN A 210 23.21 26.55 -15.82
C ASN A 210 24.52 27.11 -15.23
N LEU A 211 25.44 26.25 -14.78
CA LEU A 211 26.73 26.64 -14.20
C LEU A 211 27.91 26.26 -15.10
N MET A 212 28.96 27.08 -15.09
CA MET A 212 30.23 26.80 -15.78
C MET A 212 31.43 27.08 -14.90
N GLN A 213 32.48 26.27 -15.11
CA GLN A 213 33.79 26.54 -14.54
C GLN A 213 34.52 27.57 -15.41
N VAL A 214 35.12 28.56 -14.78
CA VAL A 214 36.01 29.56 -15.40
C VAL A 214 37.31 29.64 -14.60
N THR A 215 38.41 29.98 -15.27
CA THR A 215 39.74 30.07 -14.66
C THR A 215 40.20 31.52 -14.68
N ASP A 216 40.67 32.04 -13.54
CA ASP A 216 41.22 33.38 -13.45
C ASP A 216 42.69 33.47 -13.90
N GLY A 217 43.23 34.69 -13.95
CA GLY A 217 44.62 34.95 -14.33
C GLY A 217 45.67 34.41 -13.35
N ALA A 218 45.27 33.94 -12.16
CA ALA A 218 46.15 33.25 -11.21
C ALA A 218 46.03 31.72 -11.31
N GLY A 219 45.26 31.19 -12.28
CA GLY A 219 45.04 29.77 -12.50
C GLY A 219 43.94 29.15 -11.62
N CYS A 220 43.21 29.97 -10.87
CA CYS A 220 42.21 29.50 -9.91
C CYS A 220 40.84 29.32 -10.56
N LYS A 221 40.17 28.20 -10.26
CA LYS A 221 38.85 27.87 -10.83
C LYS A 221 37.72 28.46 -9.99
N TRP A 222 36.76 29.07 -10.65
CA TRP A 222 35.53 29.60 -10.07
C TRP A 222 34.32 29.03 -10.82
N VAL A 223 33.17 28.98 -10.15
CA VAL A 223 31.90 28.56 -10.77
C VAL A 223 30.98 29.77 -10.90
N LEU A 224 30.60 30.08 -12.14
CA LEU A 224 29.69 31.18 -12.49
C LEU A 224 28.48 30.65 -13.28
N SER A 225 27.46 31.48 -13.45
CA SER A 225 26.31 31.15 -14.32
C SER A 225 26.72 31.20 -15.80
N LYS A 226 26.11 30.36 -16.64
CA LYS A 226 26.32 30.40 -18.10
C LYS A 226 25.63 31.57 -18.78
N SER A 227 24.50 32.06 -18.27
CA SER A 227 23.67 33.09 -18.93
C SER A 227 24.35 34.46 -19.07
N ILE A 228 25.47 34.65 -18.37
CA ILE A 228 26.17 35.94 -18.23
C ILE A 228 27.49 36.02 -19.02
N ILE A 229 27.98 34.88 -19.54
CA ILE A 229 29.29 34.73 -20.19
C ILE A 229 29.08 34.10 -21.57
N GLY A 230 29.53 34.80 -22.61
CA GLY A 230 29.50 34.34 -23.99
C GLY A 230 30.70 33.45 -24.34
N ALA A 231 30.56 32.66 -25.39
CA ALA A 231 31.66 31.86 -25.91
C ALA A 231 32.83 32.78 -26.35
N GLY A 232 34.02 32.57 -25.76
CA GLY A 232 35.22 33.37 -26.04
C GLY A 232 35.43 34.59 -25.13
N ASP A 233 34.52 34.89 -24.19
CA ASP A 233 34.75 35.95 -23.20
C ASP A 233 35.98 35.66 -22.34
N THR A 234 36.89 36.63 -22.24
CA THR A 234 37.99 36.61 -21.26
C THR A 234 37.54 37.30 -19.98
N LEU A 235 37.74 36.66 -18.82
CA LEU A 235 37.32 37.20 -17.52
C LEU A 235 38.50 37.71 -16.69
N SER A 236 38.36 38.90 -16.12
CA SER A 236 39.23 39.38 -15.04
C SER A 236 38.52 39.19 -13.70
N PHE A 237 39.19 38.52 -12.75
CA PHE A 237 38.73 38.37 -11.37
C PHE A 237 39.59 39.22 -10.43
N GLY A 238 38.97 39.77 -9.39
CA GLY A 238 39.64 40.48 -8.31
C GLY A 238 39.04 40.11 -6.96
N THR A 239 39.88 39.58 -6.07
CA THR A 239 39.53 39.17 -4.71
C THR A 239 40.14 40.12 -3.68
N THR A 240 39.48 40.29 -2.54
CA THR A 240 39.98 41.08 -1.41
C THR A 240 39.63 40.36 -0.11
N PRO A 241 40.61 39.93 0.72
CA PRO A 241 42.04 39.91 0.41
C PRO A 241 42.35 39.03 -0.82
N ALA A 242 43.48 39.31 -1.48
CA ALA A 242 43.99 38.41 -2.50
C ALA A 242 44.48 37.13 -1.81
N MET A 243 43.83 35.98 -2.08
CA MET A 243 44.22 34.69 -1.51
C MET A 243 44.84 33.79 -2.59
N PRO A 244 45.93 33.06 -2.28
CA PRO A 244 46.55 32.13 -3.21
C PRO A 244 45.61 30.97 -3.52
N CYS A 245 45.77 30.35 -4.69
CA CYS A 245 44.87 29.26 -5.06
C CYS A 245 45.09 28.03 -4.16
N PRO A 246 44.05 27.48 -3.52
CA PRO A 246 44.16 26.27 -2.71
C PRO A 246 44.58 25.07 -3.54
N ALA A 247 45.15 24.04 -2.89
CA ALA A 247 45.48 22.76 -3.53
C ALA A 247 44.26 22.05 -4.17
N SER A 248 43.03 22.44 -3.80
CA SER A 248 41.79 21.97 -4.43
C SER A 248 41.59 22.49 -5.85
N GLY A 249 42.39 23.48 -6.30
CA GLY A 249 42.35 24.12 -7.61
C GLY A 249 41.22 25.13 -7.80
N PHE A 250 40.40 25.38 -6.77
CA PHE A 250 39.22 26.24 -6.82
C PHE A 250 39.31 27.35 -5.76
N GLY A 251 38.80 28.53 -6.08
CA GLY A 251 38.69 29.64 -5.13
C GLY A 251 37.78 29.27 -3.96
N GLN A 252 38.30 29.32 -2.72
CA GLN A 252 37.58 28.95 -1.51
C GLN A 252 37.98 29.84 -0.33
N GLY A 253 37.12 29.97 0.68
CA GLY A 253 37.35 30.77 1.89
C GLY A 253 36.58 32.11 1.91
N SER A 254 36.86 32.92 2.92
CA SER A 254 36.10 34.15 3.22
C SER A 254 36.77 35.38 2.60
N PHE A 255 36.00 36.21 1.92
CA PHE A 255 36.46 37.41 1.23
C PHE A 255 35.61 38.62 1.64
N ASP A 256 36.25 39.77 1.79
CA ASP A 256 35.55 41.04 1.97
C ASP A 256 35.00 41.57 0.65
N ARG A 257 35.60 41.20 -0.50
CA ARG A 257 35.03 41.41 -1.83
C ARG A 257 35.51 40.36 -2.84
N ILE A 258 34.59 39.85 -3.66
CA ILE A 258 34.89 39.18 -4.93
C ILE A 258 34.30 40.04 -6.05
N SER A 259 35.05 40.25 -7.12
CA SER A 259 34.60 40.96 -8.32
C SER A 259 35.03 40.20 -9.56
N TRP A 260 34.17 40.21 -10.58
CA TRP A 260 34.49 39.65 -11.89
C TRP A 260 33.97 40.58 -12.99
N LYS A 261 34.67 40.60 -14.13
CA LYS A 261 34.29 41.39 -15.31
C LYS A 261 34.71 40.67 -16.59
N ALA A 262 33.84 40.66 -17.59
CA ALA A 262 34.19 40.25 -18.94
C ALA A 262 34.95 41.40 -19.64
N VAL A 263 36.23 41.16 -19.94
CA VAL A 263 37.17 42.13 -20.49
C VAL A 263 36.63 42.69 -21.81
N GLY A 264 36.77 44.00 -22.02
CA GLY A 264 36.21 44.70 -23.19
C GLY A 264 34.70 44.97 -23.14
N THR A 265 34.00 44.56 -22.08
CA THR A 265 32.55 44.78 -21.95
C THR A 265 32.17 45.52 -20.66
N TYR A 266 30.89 45.89 -20.54
CA TYR A 266 30.27 46.39 -19.30
C TYR A 266 29.74 45.26 -18.40
N ARG A 267 29.82 43.99 -18.81
CA ARG A 267 29.31 42.85 -18.04
C ARG A 267 30.29 42.48 -16.92
N GLY A 268 29.77 42.41 -15.70
CA GLY A 268 30.50 42.08 -14.48
C GLY A 268 29.60 42.19 -13.27
N ASP A 269 30.07 41.72 -12.11
CA ASP A 269 29.39 41.89 -10.83
C ASP A 269 30.42 42.00 -9.69
N ASN A 270 30.00 42.57 -8.57
CA ASN A 270 30.80 42.65 -7.35
C ASN A 270 29.99 42.22 -6.13
N TRP A 271 30.59 41.37 -5.31
CA TRP A 271 29.96 40.78 -4.14
C TRP A 271 30.83 41.01 -2.91
N ASP A 272 30.33 41.86 -2.02
CA ASP A 272 30.99 42.19 -0.76
C ASP A 272 30.60 41.21 0.35
N LYS A 273 31.52 40.95 1.27
CA LYS A 273 31.36 40.05 2.44
C LYS A 273 30.78 38.70 2.03
N VAL A 274 31.57 37.92 1.30
CA VAL A 274 31.19 36.60 0.79
C VAL A 274 32.09 35.48 1.31
N TYR A 275 31.58 34.26 1.25
CA TYR A 275 32.29 33.02 1.53
C TYR A 275 32.18 32.11 0.31
N ALA A 276 33.32 31.77 -0.30
CA ALA A 276 33.39 30.80 -1.38
C ALA A 276 33.54 29.39 -0.76
N HIS A 277 32.50 28.57 -0.92
CA HIS A 277 32.46 27.23 -0.38
C HIS A 277 33.29 26.26 -1.27
N PRO A 278 33.97 25.23 -0.72
CA PRO A 278 34.80 24.32 -1.52
C PRO A 278 34.09 23.58 -2.67
N SER A 279 32.75 23.53 -2.68
CA SER A 279 31.95 23.04 -3.81
C SER A 279 31.94 23.97 -5.04
N GLY A 280 32.46 25.19 -4.92
CA GLY A 280 32.42 26.25 -5.93
C GLY A 280 31.23 27.20 -5.83
N LEU A 281 30.24 26.91 -4.98
CA LEU A 281 29.13 27.84 -4.69
C LEU A 281 29.59 28.97 -3.77
N ILE A 282 29.02 30.17 -3.97
CA ILE A 282 29.36 31.38 -3.19
C ILE A 282 28.16 31.76 -2.33
N PHE A 283 28.42 32.08 -1.06
CA PHE A 283 27.45 32.46 -0.04
C PHE A 283 27.78 33.85 0.49
N THR A 284 26.79 34.54 1.06
CA THR A 284 27.06 35.71 1.91
C THR A 284 27.77 35.25 3.19
N LYS A 285 28.74 36.04 3.68
CA LYS A 285 29.61 35.70 4.83
C LYS A 285 28.83 35.40 6.12
N ARG A 286 27.61 35.94 6.26
CA ARG A 286 26.69 35.62 7.37
C ARG A 286 26.27 34.14 7.42
N LEU A 287 26.30 33.45 6.28
CA LEU A 287 25.96 32.02 6.16
C LEU A 287 27.19 31.10 6.28
N GLU A 288 28.40 31.63 6.44
CA GLU A 288 29.63 30.81 6.50
C GLU A 288 29.50 29.69 7.54
N ALA A 289 29.11 30.02 8.78
CA ALA A 289 28.93 29.04 9.86
C ALA A 289 27.78 28.03 9.63
N ALA A 290 26.92 28.25 8.64
CA ALA A 290 25.81 27.34 8.29
C ALA A 290 26.21 26.33 7.21
N VAL A 291 27.08 26.71 6.26
CA VAL A 291 27.53 25.84 5.15
C VAL A 291 28.92 25.24 5.35
N LYS A 292 29.74 25.83 6.22
CA LYS A 292 31.09 25.34 6.50
C LYS A 292 31.04 23.87 6.96
N ASP A 293 31.99 23.11 6.45
CA ASP A 293 32.18 21.68 6.70
C ASP A 293 31.01 20.76 6.28
N LYS A 294 30.12 21.22 5.37
CA LYS A 294 28.99 20.44 4.84
C LYS A 294 29.07 20.28 3.32
N ALA A 295 28.68 19.12 2.79
CA ALA A 295 28.70 18.87 1.35
C ALA A 295 27.38 19.30 0.66
N VAL A 296 27.47 19.86 -0.55
CA VAL A 296 26.30 20.05 -1.43
C VAL A 296 25.82 18.67 -1.88
N SER A 297 24.60 18.32 -1.48
CA SER A 297 24.01 17.01 -1.78
C SER A 297 23.03 17.06 -2.96
N TYR A 298 22.40 18.21 -3.17
CA TYR A 298 21.48 18.46 -4.27
C TYR A 298 21.49 19.95 -4.64
N LEU A 299 21.31 20.24 -5.92
CA LEU A 299 21.23 21.58 -6.50
C LEU A 299 20.08 21.57 -7.50
N THR A 300 19.19 22.55 -7.41
CA THR A 300 18.04 22.69 -8.34
C THR A 300 18.51 22.90 -9.77
N ALA A 301 17.64 22.61 -10.76
CA ALA A 301 17.98 22.79 -12.18
C ALA A 301 18.43 24.24 -12.48
N ASP A 302 17.71 25.23 -11.95
CA ASP A 302 18.02 26.66 -12.08
C ASP A 302 19.20 27.14 -11.21
N ALA A 303 19.82 26.22 -10.46
CA ALA A 303 20.91 26.49 -9.50
C ALA A 303 20.57 27.58 -8.47
N ASP A 304 19.29 27.77 -8.18
CA ASP A 304 18.71 28.80 -7.32
C ASP A 304 18.51 28.33 -5.87
N GLN A 305 18.49 27.01 -5.63
CA GLN A 305 18.48 26.43 -4.29
C GLN A 305 19.52 25.30 -4.18
N ALA A 306 20.29 25.31 -3.11
CA ALA A 306 21.29 24.29 -2.79
C ALA A 306 20.94 23.63 -1.46
N ALA A 307 20.85 22.30 -1.45
CA ALA A 307 20.55 21.50 -0.27
C ALA A 307 21.79 20.74 0.21
N PHE A 308 22.13 20.96 1.48
CA PHE A 308 23.24 20.35 2.18
C PHE A 308 22.69 19.27 3.12
N LEU A 309 23.15 18.03 2.99
CA LEU A 309 22.71 16.95 3.87
C LEU A 309 23.26 17.22 5.28
N VAL A 310 22.37 17.26 6.26
CA VAL A 310 22.67 17.41 7.69
C VAL A 310 22.85 16.04 8.33
N GLY A 311 22.00 15.09 7.95
CA GLY A 311 22.00 13.74 8.47
C GLY A 311 20.74 12.95 8.10
N GLU A 312 20.58 11.80 8.71
CA GLU A 312 19.48 10.87 8.46
C GLU A 312 18.84 10.41 9.79
N ILE A 313 17.54 10.11 9.75
CA ILE A 313 16.77 9.51 10.84
C ILE A 313 16.28 8.15 10.32
N PRO A 314 17.07 7.07 10.52
CA PRO A 314 16.81 5.79 9.85
C PRO A 314 15.46 5.17 10.21
N GLY A 315 15.03 5.34 11.47
CA GLY A 315 13.72 4.85 11.95
C GLY A 315 12.50 5.46 11.26
N ARG A 316 12.66 6.59 10.54
CA ARG A 316 11.61 7.24 9.74
C ARG A 316 11.90 7.26 8.24
N GLN A 317 12.98 6.60 7.81
CA GLN A 317 13.51 6.67 6.43
C GLN A 317 13.72 8.12 5.95
N MET A 318 14.03 9.04 6.87
CA MET A 318 14.13 10.48 6.60
C MET A 318 15.58 10.90 6.37
N LYS A 319 15.83 11.64 5.29
CA LYS A 319 17.07 12.42 5.11
C LYS A 319 16.79 13.90 5.37
N VAL A 320 17.60 14.56 6.18
CA VAL A 320 17.40 15.95 6.62
C VAL A 320 18.46 16.86 6.02
N TYR A 321 18.02 17.99 5.47
CA TYR A 321 18.82 18.94 4.70
C TYR A 321 18.63 20.37 5.19
N LEU A 322 19.70 21.16 5.13
CA LEU A 322 19.64 22.62 5.15
C LEU A 322 19.62 23.11 3.70
N THR A 323 18.58 23.85 3.35
CA THR A 323 18.40 24.37 1.99
C THR A 323 18.52 25.89 1.99
N PHE A 324 19.36 26.40 1.11
CA PHE A 324 19.64 27.82 0.93
C PHE A 324 19.13 28.26 -0.43
N SER A 325 18.56 29.46 -0.53
CA SER A 325 18.07 30.01 -1.80
C SER A 325 18.77 31.32 -2.22
N ARG A 326 18.68 31.62 -3.51
CA ARG A 326 19.04 32.88 -4.15
C ARG A 326 18.06 33.21 -5.27
N SER A 327 18.17 34.40 -5.84
CA SER A 327 17.45 34.71 -7.08
C SER A 327 18.06 33.95 -8.27
N SER A 328 17.21 33.37 -9.10
CA SER A 328 17.53 32.83 -10.43
C SER A 328 17.57 33.90 -11.52
N TYR A 329 17.18 35.15 -11.22
CA TYR A 329 17.03 36.20 -12.22
C TYR A 329 18.35 36.94 -12.51
N GLY A 330 18.80 36.89 -13.76
CA GLY A 330 20.02 37.58 -14.21
C GLY A 330 21.30 36.89 -13.75
N VAL A 331 22.23 37.66 -13.17
CA VAL A 331 23.45 37.09 -12.57
C VAL A 331 23.08 36.28 -11.33
N LEU A 332 23.43 35.00 -11.31
CA LEU A 332 23.28 34.15 -10.13
C LEU A 332 24.21 34.64 -8.99
N ARG A 333 23.69 35.54 -8.16
CA ARG A 333 24.34 36.14 -6.99
C ARG A 333 24.73 35.08 -5.95
N PRO A 334 25.54 35.44 -4.94
CA PRO A 334 25.76 34.59 -3.77
C PRO A 334 24.45 34.18 -3.09
N PHE A 335 24.43 32.98 -2.54
CA PHE A 335 23.34 32.52 -1.67
C PHE A 335 23.22 33.46 -0.46
N GLY A 336 22.03 34.03 -0.29
CA GLY A 336 21.82 35.19 0.58
C GLY A 336 20.62 35.07 1.52
N SER A 337 19.65 34.21 1.22
CA SER A 337 18.49 33.94 2.06
C SER A 337 18.87 33.18 3.34
N ASP A 338 18.06 33.33 4.39
CA ASP A 338 18.13 32.45 5.55
C ASP A 338 17.77 31.00 5.13
N PRO A 339 18.41 29.97 5.69
CA PRO A 339 18.10 28.59 5.34
C PRO A 339 16.73 28.15 5.84
N TYR A 340 16.22 27.09 5.23
CA TYR A 340 15.07 26.33 5.72
C TYR A 340 15.40 24.84 5.76
N TYR A 341 14.69 24.11 6.60
CA TYR A 341 14.87 22.69 6.78
C TYR A 341 14.02 21.93 5.77
N VAL A 342 14.63 20.94 5.12
CA VAL A 342 13.93 20.00 4.24
C VAL A 342 14.15 18.60 4.77
N ALA A 343 13.08 17.86 5.02
CA ALA A 343 13.16 16.43 5.31
C ALA A 343 12.54 15.64 4.14
N VAL A 344 13.21 14.57 3.71
CA VAL A 344 12.81 13.73 2.58
C VAL A 344 12.53 12.32 3.08
N THR A 345 11.31 11.84 2.92
CA THR A 345 10.91 10.45 3.23
C THR A 345 9.76 9.99 2.32
N PRO A 346 9.72 8.72 1.88
CA PRO A 346 8.58 8.18 1.15
C PRO A 346 7.33 8.01 2.04
N ASP A 347 7.49 7.88 3.36
CA ASP A 347 6.38 7.70 4.30
C ASP A 347 5.73 9.04 4.64
N GLU A 348 4.41 9.14 4.46
CA GLU A 348 3.61 10.29 4.87
C GLU A 348 2.59 9.96 5.98
N SER A 349 2.55 8.70 6.45
CA SER A 349 1.57 8.23 7.44
C SER A 349 1.73 8.93 8.80
N PHE A 350 2.97 9.27 9.18
CA PHE A 350 3.27 10.03 10.38
C PHE A 350 2.60 11.42 10.39
N ALA A 351 2.28 12.00 9.23
CA ALA A 351 1.65 13.31 9.11
C ALA A 351 0.12 13.27 9.28
N LEU A 352 -0.49 12.08 9.29
CA LEU A 352 -1.93 11.92 9.54
C LEU A 352 -2.28 11.98 11.03
N ASP A 353 -1.30 11.71 11.90
CA ASP A 353 -1.43 11.69 13.35
C ASP A 353 -0.69 12.92 13.95
N PRO A 354 -1.40 13.83 14.64
CA PRO A 354 -0.79 15.02 15.24
C PRO A 354 0.36 14.75 16.22
N ALA A 355 0.32 13.65 16.98
CA ALA A 355 1.38 13.30 17.92
C ALA A 355 2.62 12.80 17.17
N LYS A 356 2.44 11.89 16.21
CA LYS A 356 3.56 11.36 15.39
C LYS A 356 4.20 12.43 14.51
N TYR A 357 3.43 13.41 14.03
CA TYR A 357 3.99 14.57 13.34
C TYR A 357 4.84 15.43 14.27
N LYS A 358 4.37 15.68 15.51
CA LYS A 358 5.17 16.40 16.50
C LYS A 358 6.49 15.70 16.80
N GLU A 359 6.46 14.40 17.07
CA GLU A 359 7.68 13.59 17.28
C GLU A 359 8.65 13.69 16.10
N ALA A 360 8.17 13.50 14.87
CA ALA A 360 9.00 13.63 13.66
C ALA A 360 9.64 15.01 13.53
N ALA A 361 8.89 16.09 13.78
CA ALA A 361 9.40 17.45 13.68
C ALA A 361 10.47 17.74 14.75
N LEU A 362 10.28 17.21 15.97
CA LEU A 362 11.25 17.33 17.07
C LEU A 362 12.55 16.57 16.76
N GLU A 363 12.47 15.32 16.29
CA GLU A 363 13.65 14.53 15.89
C GLU A 363 14.45 15.20 14.75
N ILE A 364 13.76 15.78 13.76
CA ILE A 364 14.38 16.58 12.69
C ILE A 364 15.10 17.80 13.29
N PHE A 365 14.46 18.50 14.24
CA PHE A 365 15.05 19.69 14.82
C PHE A 365 16.23 19.39 15.75
N ASP A 366 16.19 18.32 16.54
CA ASP A 366 17.32 17.93 17.41
C ASP A 366 18.53 17.50 16.58
N LEU A 367 18.33 16.83 15.44
CA LEU A 367 19.40 16.57 14.47
C LEU A 367 20.00 17.88 13.91
N VAL A 368 19.16 18.82 13.47
CA VAL A 368 19.61 20.15 12.98
C VAL A 368 20.37 20.91 14.07
N LYS A 369 19.84 20.96 15.29
CA LYS A 369 20.45 21.63 16.45
C LYS A 369 21.82 21.05 16.79
N THR A 370 22.00 19.74 16.63
CA THR A 370 23.27 19.04 16.89
C THR A 370 24.30 19.27 15.79
N ALA A 371 23.91 19.15 14.51
CA ALA A 371 24.84 19.21 13.37
C ALA A 371 24.99 20.62 12.74
N SER A 372 24.12 21.57 13.12
CA SER A 372 24.12 22.95 12.64
C SER A 372 23.50 23.92 13.68
N PRO A 373 24.15 24.10 14.85
CA PRO A 373 23.63 24.98 15.91
C PRO A 373 23.50 26.46 15.48
N SER A 374 24.25 26.88 14.45
CA SER A 374 24.23 28.23 13.86
C SER A 374 22.96 28.56 13.08
N THR A 375 22.08 27.58 12.82
CA THR A 375 20.87 27.76 12.01
C THR A 375 19.57 27.58 12.79
N THR A 376 19.61 27.53 14.12
CA THR A 376 18.50 27.05 14.98
C THR A 376 17.30 28.01 15.17
N ASP A 377 17.32 29.20 14.56
CA ASP A 377 16.20 30.15 14.58
C ASP A 377 14.91 29.57 13.93
N VAL A 378 13.77 30.24 14.14
CA VAL A 378 12.44 29.79 13.66
C VAL A 378 12.30 29.90 12.13
N ALA A 379 12.80 28.87 11.44
CA ALA A 379 12.77 28.72 10.00
C ALA A 379 11.55 27.92 9.52
N THR A 380 11.41 27.75 8.20
CA THR A 380 10.42 26.83 7.62
C THR A 380 10.94 25.39 7.74
N LEU A 381 10.07 24.47 8.14
CA LEU A 381 10.25 23.03 7.98
C LEU A 381 9.35 22.54 6.84
N LEU A 382 9.96 22.01 5.79
CA LEU A 382 9.27 21.40 4.65
C LEU A 382 9.57 19.90 4.65
N ILE A 383 8.55 19.05 4.71
CA ILE A 383 8.70 17.60 4.58
C ILE A 383 8.11 17.17 3.23
N VAL A 384 8.87 16.41 2.45
CA VAL A 384 8.57 16.04 1.06
C VAL A 384 8.89 14.57 0.79
N LYS A 385 8.29 14.02 -0.27
CA LYS A 385 8.55 12.66 -0.77
C LYS A 385 9.85 12.53 -1.56
N ASN A 386 10.30 13.63 -2.17
CA ASN A 386 11.51 13.67 -2.99
C ASN A 386 12.20 15.04 -2.86
N ILE A 387 13.54 15.06 -2.81
CA ILE A 387 14.32 16.30 -2.69
C ILE A 387 14.09 17.26 -3.87
N SER A 388 13.71 16.77 -5.06
CA SER A 388 13.36 17.63 -6.19
C SER A 388 12.15 18.52 -5.93
N ALA A 389 11.30 18.20 -4.95
CA ALA A 389 10.13 19.00 -4.60
C ALA A 389 10.45 20.41 -4.10
N ILE A 390 11.73 20.71 -3.78
CA ILE A 390 12.18 22.06 -3.44
C ILE A 390 12.22 22.99 -4.67
N THR A 391 12.44 22.47 -5.88
CA THR A 391 12.56 23.27 -7.12
C THR A 391 11.23 23.95 -7.48
N ASN A 392 10.12 23.24 -7.22
CA ASN A 392 8.81 23.84 -7.31
C ASN A 392 8.79 25.00 -6.32
N SER A 393 8.32 26.17 -6.75
CA SER A 393 8.02 27.24 -5.81
C SER A 393 7.24 26.65 -4.63
N LEU A 394 7.39 27.20 -3.42
CA LEU A 394 6.74 26.64 -2.21
C LEU A 394 5.21 26.48 -2.33
N TRP A 395 4.63 27.04 -3.41
CA TRP A 395 3.23 27.08 -3.84
C TRP A 395 2.88 26.15 -5.02
N GLY A 396 3.83 25.43 -5.63
CA GLY A 396 3.60 24.56 -6.81
C GLY A 396 3.79 23.05 -6.54
N ASN A 397 3.09 22.21 -7.32
CA ASN A 397 3.04 20.74 -7.27
C ASN A 397 3.05 20.10 -5.86
N ASP A 398 1.87 20.07 -5.25
CA ASP A 398 1.67 19.58 -3.89
C ASP A 398 1.69 18.05 -3.75
N ALA A 399 1.72 17.29 -4.85
CA ALA A 399 1.73 15.82 -4.82
C ALA A 399 2.99 15.24 -4.14
N GLN A 400 4.11 15.97 -4.20
CA GLN A 400 5.38 15.59 -3.58
C GLN A 400 5.58 16.19 -2.18
N LYS A 401 4.69 17.07 -1.71
CA LYS A 401 4.79 17.70 -0.39
C LYS A 401 3.99 16.91 0.64
N ILE A 402 4.51 16.76 1.84
CA ILE A 402 3.86 16.08 2.97
C ILE A 402 3.33 17.13 3.95
N THR A 403 4.23 17.94 4.52
CA THR A 403 3.88 19.07 5.41
C THR A 403 4.78 20.27 5.17
N ARG A 404 4.29 21.47 5.49
CA ARG A 404 5.07 22.71 5.58
C ARG A 404 4.64 23.46 6.83
N ASN A 405 5.57 23.67 7.75
CA ASN A 405 5.34 24.32 9.03
C ASN A 405 6.55 25.21 9.39
N ARG A 406 6.62 25.73 10.61
CA ARG A 406 7.78 26.45 11.14
C ARG A 406 8.27 25.78 12.41
N ILE A 407 9.60 25.66 12.54
CA ILE A 407 10.24 25.12 13.73
C ILE A 407 11.52 25.89 14.03
N GLY A 408 11.86 26.03 15.30
CA GLY A 408 13.13 26.60 15.74
C GLY A 408 13.04 27.21 17.13
N ILE A 409 14.16 27.73 17.62
CA ILE A 409 14.25 28.38 18.92
C ILE A 409 13.93 29.87 18.75
N ASN A 410 13.11 30.41 19.65
CA ASN A 410 12.88 31.84 19.82
C ASN A 410 13.11 32.24 21.29
N ARG A 411 12.80 33.49 21.66
CA ARG A 411 12.97 34.01 23.03
C ARG A 411 12.15 33.27 24.11
N GLN A 412 11.15 32.49 23.72
CA GLN A 412 10.27 31.70 24.59
C GLN A 412 10.64 30.20 24.61
N GLY A 413 11.68 29.78 23.89
CA GLY A 413 12.10 28.39 23.76
C GLY A 413 11.80 27.82 22.36
N LEU A 414 11.51 26.51 22.30
CA LEU A 414 11.22 25.82 21.04
C LEU A 414 9.81 26.15 20.53
N PHE A 415 9.74 26.75 19.35
CA PHE A 415 8.51 26.99 18.60
C PHE A 415 8.23 25.81 17.66
N PHE A 416 7.05 25.19 17.80
CA PHE A 416 6.43 24.32 16.80
C PHE A 416 4.96 24.06 17.19
N ASP A 417 4.01 24.33 16.30
CA ASP A 417 2.60 23.93 16.46
C ASP A 417 2.15 23.07 15.28
N VAL A 418 1.67 21.87 15.57
CA VAL A 418 1.13 20.91 14.58
C VAL A 418 -0.05 21.46 13.78
N ARG A 419 -0.80 22.41 14.36
CA ARG A 419 -1.99 23.03 13.75
C ARG A 419 -1.64 24.13 12.75
N ASP A 420 -0.43 24.68 12.84
CA ASP A 420 0.06 25.71 11.94
C ASP A 420 0.54 25.13 10.60
N GLY A 421 0.51 25.98 9.56
CA GLY A 421 1.06 25.64 8.25
C GLY A 421 0.12 24.79 7.38
N ALA A 422 0.70 23.93 6.55
CA ALA A 422 0.00 23.10 5.56
C ALA A 422 0.33 21.62 5.75
N ASN A 423 -0.70 20.76 5.68
CA ASN A 423 -0.58 19.31 5.74
C ASN A 423 -1.30 18.68 4.55
N TRP A 424 -0.55 18.38 3.50
CA TRP A 424 -1.09 17.84 2.25
C TRP A 424 -1.41 16.35 2.35
N ALA A 425 -0.78 15.61 3.27
CA ALA A 425 -1.15 14.23 3.55
C ALA A 425 -2.59 14.12 4.09
N VAL A 426 -2.94 14.98 5.06
CA VAL A 426 -4.32 15.07 5.59
C VAL A 426 -5.30 15.53 4.52
N GLN A 427 -4.96 16.51 3.68
CA GLN A 427 -5.82 16.95 2.59
C GLN A 427 -6.11 15.85 1.57
N ARG A 428 -5.08 15.09 1.17
CA ARG A 428 -5.22 13.90 0.29
C ARG A 428 -6.11 12.84 0.92
N GLU A 429 -5.93 12.55 2.21
CA GLU A 429 -6.76 11.57 2.90
C GLU A 429 -8.23 12.01 2.97
N GLN A 430 -8.50 13.27 3.34
CA GLN A 430 -9.84 13.83 3.31
C GLN A 430 -10.46 13.81 1.91
N GLN A 431 -9.66 13.95 0.84
CA GLN A 431 -10.15 13.78 -0.53
C GLN A 431 -10.52 12.31 -0.82
N ARG A 432 -9.65 11.34 -0.52
CA ARG A 432 -9.96 9.91 -0.68
C ARG A 432 -11.25 9.51 0.07
N GLN A 433 -11.39 9.94 1.32
CA GLN A 433 -12.57 9.67 2.14
C GLN A 433 -13.85 10.40 1.67
N ARG A 434 -13.73 11.46 0.85
CA ARG A 434 -14.88 12.07 0.17
C ARG A 434 -15.25 11.30 -1.09
N GLU A 435 -14.27 10.91 -1.91
CA GLU A 435 -14.47 10.14 -3.14
C GLU A 435 -15.05 8.75 -2.85
N LEU A 436 -14.55 8.06 -1.82
CA LEU A 436 -15.09 6.77 -1.36
C LEU A 436 -16.56 6.88 -0.93
N ARG A 437 -16.92 7.90 -0.14
CA ARG A 437 -18.31 8.15 0.26
C ARG A 437 -19.20 8.55 -0.92
N GLN A 438 -18.70 9.31 -1.89
CA GLN A 438 -19.43 9.62 -3.12
C GLN A 438 -19.74 8.34 -3.92
N ARG A 439 -18.77 7.43 -4.08
CA ARG A 439 -18.98 6.12 -4.74
C ARG A 439 -19.98 5.25 -3.98
N GLN A 440 -19.90 5.18 -2.65
CA GLN A 440 -20.88 4.47 -1.82
C GLN A 440 -22.29 5.05 -1.98
N GLN A 441 -22.43 6.38 -2.00
CA GLN A 441 -23.72 7.05 -2.23
C GLN A 441 -24.27 6.77 -3.64
N GLU A 442 -23.41 6.75 -4.66
CA GLU A 442 -23.81 6.45 -6.04
C GLU A 442 -24.26 5.00 -6.19
N LEU A 443 -23.52 4.04 -5.63
CA LEU A 443 -23.93 2.63 -5.58
C LEU A 443 -25.26 2.47 -4.85
N ALA A 444 -25.43 3.06 -3.67
CA ALA A 444 -26.70 3.00 -2.94
C ALA A 444 -27.87 3.53 -3.77
N ARG A 445 -27.72 4.67 -4.46
CA ARG A 445 -28.75 5.21 -5.38
C ARG A 445 -29.04 4.32 -6.58
N VAL A 446 -28.05 3.59 -7.09
CA VAL A 446 -28.26 2.59 -8.14
C VAL A 446 -29.06 1.41 -7.58
N HIS A 447 -28.64 0.85 -6.44
CA HIS A 447 -29.30 -0.29 -5.82
C HIS A 447 -30.71 0.01 -5.29
N THR A 448 -31.02 1.25 -4.85
CA THR A 448 -32.41 1.68 -4.57
C THR A 448 -33.28 1.58 -5.82
N ARG A 449 -32.84 2.12 -6.97
CA ARG A 449 -33.60 2.03 -8.23
C ARG A 449 -33.74 0.60 -8.74
N VAL A 450 -32.75 -0.24 -8.49
CA VAL A 450 -32.81 -1.69 -8.79
C VAL A 450 -33.92 -2.37 -7.96
N LEU A 451 -34.04 -2.04 -6.67
CA LEU A 451 -35.09 -2.58 -5.80
C LEU A 451 -36.49 -2.08 -6.19
N GLU A 452 -36.62 -0.79 -6.48
CA GLU A 452 -37.87 -0.21 -7.01
C GLU A 452 -38.29 -0.91 -8.31
N ARG A 453 -37.33 -1.13 -9.22
CA ARG A 453 -37.58 -1.80 -10.50
C ARG A 453 -37.89 -3.29 -10.33
N TYR A 454 -37.22 -3.97 -9.41
CA TYR A 454 -37.53 -5.35 -9.03
C TYR A 454 -38.97 -5.49 -8.54
N GLN A 455 -39.44 -4.60 -7.66
CA GLN A 455 -40.83 -4.62 -7.19
C GLN A 455 -41.82 -4.42 -8.36
N GLN A 456 -41.57 -3.44 -9.24
CA GLN A 456 -42.40 -3.22 -10.44
C GLN A 456 -42.46 -4.46 -11.34
N LEU A 457 -41.34 -5.17 -11.52
CA LEU A 457 -41.30 -6.41 -12.28
C LEU A 457 -42.14 -7.48 -11.58
N GLN A 458 -41.97 -7.69 -10.27
CA GLN A 458 -42.75 -8.67 -9.49
C GLN A 458 -44.26 -8.42 -9.57
N ASP A 459 -44.71 -7.17 -9.38
CA ASP A 459 -46.13 -6.81 -9.44
C ASP A 459 -46.72 -7.08 -10.84
N GLY A 460 -45.94 -6.77 -11.89
CA GLY A 460 -46.29 -7.02 -13.29
C GLY A 460 -46.27 -8.50 -13.71
N MET A 461 -45.57 -9.39 -13.00
CA MET A 461 -45.56 -10.82 -13.33
C MET A 461 -46.93 -11.49 -13.20
N SER A 462 -47.87 -10.88 -12.47
CA SER A 462 -49.24 -11.40 -12.30
C SER A 462 -50.00 -11.64 -13.61
N GLU A 463 -49.73 -10.83 -14.65
CA GLU A 463 -50.30 -11.00 -16.00
C GLU A 463 -49.71 -12.20 -16.76
N PHE A 464 -48.53 -12.68 -16.35
CA PHE A 464 -47.77 -13.75 -17.01
C PHE A 464 -47.87 -15.10 -16.28
N LYS A 465 -48.88 -15.28 -15.42
CA LYS A 465 -49.05 -16.48 -14.59
C LYS A 465 -48.99 -17.78 -15.42
N GLY A 466 -48.05 -18.66 -15.08
CA GLY A 466 -47.76 -19.91 -15.80
C GLY A 466 -46.84 -19.78 -17.02
N ARG A 467 -46.28 -18.59 -17.30
CA ARG A 467 -45.28 -18.30 -18.34
C ARG A 467 -44.28 -17.24 -17.87
N GLU A 468 -44.00 -17.22 -16.58
CA GLU A 468 -43.18 -16.19 -15.92
C GLU A 468 -41.74 -16.18 -16.47
N THR A 469 -41.15 -17.37 -16.66
CA THR A 469 -39.82 -17.55 -17.26
C THR A 469 -39.75 -17.08 -18.70
N GLU A 470 -40.78 -17.32 -19.52
CA GLU A 470 -40.85 -16.81 -20.89
C GLU A 470 -40.93 -15.28 -20.96
N ALA A 471 -41.66 -14.66 -20.03
CA ALA A 471 -41.78 -13.21 -19.95
C ALA A 471 -40.47 -12.56 -19.49
N LEU A 472 -39.82 -13.11 -18.46
CA LEU A 472 -38.49 -12.68 -18.03
C LEU A 472 -37.44 -12.85 -19.13
N ALA A 473 -37.50 -13.93 -19.92
CA ALA A 473 -36.64 -14.12 -21.09
C ALA A 473 -36.82 -12.99 -22.11
N GLN A 474 -38.06 -12.68 -22.49
CA GLN A 474 -38.38 -11.59 -23.41
C GLN A 474 -37.87 -10.23 -22.90
N MET A 475 -38.06 -9.93 -21.61
CA MET A 475 -37.56 -8.70 -20.98
C MET A 475 -36.02 -8.64 -21.00
N ALA A 476 -35.35 -9.74 -20.68
CA ALA A 476 -33.89 -9.90 -20.82
C ALA A 476 -33.42 -9.82 -22.29
N GLY A 477 -34.32 -9.89 -23.28
CA GLY A 477 -34.01 -9.85 -24.71
C GLY A 477 -33.66 -11.20 -25.33
N ILE A 478 -33.93 -12.29 -24.60
CA ILE A 478 -33.85 -13.66 -25.09
C ILE A 478 -35.13 -13.96 -25.87
N LYS A 479 -35.00 -14.36 -27.13
CA LYS A 479 -36.14 -14.80 -27.93
C LYS A 479 -36.71 -16.10 -27.38
N VAL A 480 -38.03 -16.18 -27.26
CA VAL A 480 -38.76 -17.41 -26.91
C VAL A 480 -39.84 -17.79 -27.93
N ARG A 481 -40.02 -16.96 -28.97
CA ARG A 481 -40.85 -17.21 -30.16
C ARG A 481 -40.62 -16.12 -31.21
N PHE A 482 -41.04 -16.38 -32.45
CA PHE A 482 -41.25 -15.34 -33.47
C PHE A 482 -42.65 -14.75 -33.31
N ALA A 483 -42.90 -13.55 -33.84
CA ALA A 483 -44.20 -12.90 -33.77
C ALA A 483 -45.23 -13.59 -34.69
N SER A 484 -44.79 -14.24 -35.77
CA SER A 484 -45.64 -15.09 -36.61
C SER A 484 -44.86 -16.16 -37.39
N PRO A 485 -45.52 -17.24 -37.86
CA PRO A 485 -44.91 -18.19 -38.80
C PRO A 485 -44.43 -17.56 -40.11
N LEU A 486 -45.06 -16.44 -40.54
CA LEU A 486 -44.65 -15.71 -41.74
C LEU A 486 -43.31 -14.97 -41.54
N GLU A 487 -43.11 -14.39 -40.35
CA GLU A 487 -41.82 -13.80 -39.96
C GLU A 487 -40.72 -14.87 -39.96
N GLN A 488 -41.02 -16.07 -39.48
CA GLN A 488 -40.09 -17.20 -39.50
C GLN A 488 -39.76 -17.70 -40.92
N GLN A 489 -40.61 -17.46 -41.91
CA GLN A 489 -40.29 -17.77 -43.31
C GLN A 489 -39.60 -16.63 -44.05
N ASN A 490 -39.45 -15.45 -43.44
CA ASN A 490 -38.80 -14.30 -44.05
C ASN A 490 -37.27 -14.48 -44.08
N PRO A 491 -36.62 -14.55 -45.26
CA PRO A 491 -35.16 -14.72 -45.39
C PRO A 491 -34.33 -13.63 -44.68
N ALA A 492 -34.89 -12.44 -44.46
CA ALA A 492 -34.21 -11.36 -43.75
C ALA A 492 -33.91 -11.70 -42.28
N THR A 493 -34.72 -12.54 -41.64
CA THR A 493 -34.54 -12.94 -40.23
C THR A 493 -33.35 -13.89 -40.02
N SER A 494 -32.84 -14.48 -41.09
CA SER A 494 -31.65 -15.34 -41.09
C SER A 494 -30.34 -14.56 -41.05
N ALA A 495 -30.36 -13.26 -41.36
CA ALA A 495 -29.17 -12.40 -41.33
C ALA A 495 -28.74 -11.99 -39.91
N THR A 496 -29.58 -12.22 -38.91
CA THR A 496 -29.34 -11.81 -37.52
C THR A 496 -29.21 -13.01 -36.60
N VAL A 497 -28.08 -13.13 -35.91
CA VAL A 497 -27.93 -14.00 -34.75
C VAL A 497 -28.54 -13.31 -33.53
N ALA A 498 -29.28 -14.05 -32.71
CA ALA A 498 -29.87 -13.56 -31.46
C ALA A 498 -29.91 -14.65 -30.40
N THR A 499 -29.81 -14.25 -29.13
CA THR A 499 -29.99 -15.15 -27.99
C THR A 499 -31.41 -15.72 -28.00
N MET A 500 -31.56 -17.04 -27.96
CA MET A 500 -32.85 -17.73 -27.96
C MET A 500 -32.86 -18.85 -26.91
N MET A 501 -34.04 -19.05 -26.30
CA MET A 501 -34.32 -20.21 -25.47
C MET A 501 -34.79 -21.37 -26.34
N VAL A 502 -34.17 -22.53 -26.18
CA VAL A 502 -34.42 -23.75 -26.97
C VAL A 502 -34.50 -24.95 -26.03
N HIS A 503 -35.41 -25.89 -26.30
CA HIS A 503 -35.46 -27.18 -25.61
C HIS A 503 -35.18 -28.30 -26.61
N VAL A 504 -34.11 -29.06 -26.37
CA VAL A 504 -33.65 -30.18 -27.19
C VAL A 504 -34.20 -31.48 -26.61
N THR A 505 -34.91 -32.24 -27.43
CA THR A 505 -35.60 -33.49 -27.04
C THR A 505 -34.99 -34.75 -27.66
N GLY A 506 -33.86 -34.61 -28.37
CA GLY A 506 -33.10 -35.72 -28.94
C GLY A 506 -32.33 -35.33 -30.21
N LYS A 507 -31.69 -36.30 -30.85
CA LYS A 507 -30.95 -36.15 -32.13
C LYS A 507 -31.55 -37.08 -33.20
N GLN A 508 -31.77 -36.55 -34.40
CA GLN A 508 -32.31 -37.25 -35.57
C GLN A 508 -31.44 -36.95 -36.80
N GLY A 509 -30.50 -37.85 -37.09
CA GLY A 509 -29.50 -37.64 -38.13
C GLY A 509 -28.64 -36.41 -37.84
N ASP A 510 -28.55 -35.50 -38.81
CA ASP A 510 -27.77 -34.26 -38.72
C ASP A 510 -28.48 -33.12 -37.96
N PHE A 511 -29.67 -33.39 -37.39
CA PHE A 511 -30.49 -32.40 -36.69
C PHE A 511 -30.73 -32.78 -35.24
N TYR A 512 -30.80 -31.79 -34.36
CA TYR A 512 -31.36 -31.92 -33.03
C TYR A 512 -32.86 -31.64 -33.08
N SER A 513 -33.67 -32.53 -32.51
CA SER A 513 -35.11 -32.34 -32.36
C SER A 513 -35.37 -31.33 -31.26
N ILE A 514 -36.24 -30.36 -31.52
CA ILE A 514 -36.67 -29.37 -30.53
C ILE A 514 -38.20 -29.30 -30.48
N ASP A 515 -38.75 -28.98 -29.31
CA ASP A 515 -40.18 -28.69 -29.13
C ASP A 515 -40.46 -27.24 -28.70
N PHE A 516 -39.47 -26.57 -28.11
CA PHE A 516 -39.47 -25.13 -27.78
C PHE A 516 -38.36 -24.39 -28.57
N PRO A 517 -38.62 -23.19 -29.14
CA PRO A 517 -39.83 -22.36 -29.05
C PRO A 517 -41.02 -22.87 -29.89
N SER A 518 -40.80 -23.91 -30.69
CA SER A 518 -41.78 -24.58 -31.53
C SER A 518 -41.20 -25.92 -31.97
N LYS A 519 -42.05 -26.94 -32.20
CA LYS A 519 -41.62 -28.21 -32.79
C LYS A 519 -40.85 -28.00 -34.09
N GLY A 520 -39.62 -28.50 -34.14
CA GLY A 520 -38.66 -28.13 -35.17
C GLY A 520 -37.31 -28.83 -35.06
N ARG A 521 -36.31 -28.22 -35.71
CA ARG A 521 -34.94 -28.70 -35.83
C ARG A 521 -33.96 -27.61 -35.34
N LEU A 522 -32.94 -28.03 -34.61
CA LEU A 522 -31.76 -27.23 -34.31
C LEU A 522 -30.55 -27.83 -35.03
N VAL A 523 -29.83 -27.00 -35.77
CA VAL A 523 -28.57 -27.35 -36.44
C VAL A 523 -27.44 -26.72 -35.64
N ALA A 524 -26.43 -27.51 -35.28
CA ALA A 524 -25.24 -27.05 -34.59
C ALA A 524 -24.03 -27.86 -35.06
N ASP A 525 -22.87 -27.21 -35.09
CA ASP A 525 -21.58 -27.90 -35.31
C ASP A 525 -21.09 -28.59 -34.02
N GLU A 526 -21.49 -28.06 -32.86
CA GLU A 526 -21.22 -28.60 -31.52
C GLU A 526 -22.31 -29.60 -31.06
N GLU A 527 -21.97 -30.52 -30.17
CA GLU A 527 -22.95 -31.48 -29.65
C GLU A 527 -23.86 -30.90 -28.55
N TYR A 528 -25.17 -31.00 -28.76
CA TYR A 528 -26.20 -30.68 -27.76
C TYR A 528 -26.74 -31.98 -27.13
N GLY A 529 -26.78 -32.05 -25.80
CA GLY A 529 -27.55 -33.07 -25.08
C GLY A 529 -29.04 -32.73 -25.02
N GLU A 530 -29.87 -33.67 -24.55
CA GLU A 530 -31.27 -33.37 -24.22
C GLU A 530 -31.35 -32.39 -23.04
N GLY A 531 -32.23 -31.39 -23.14
CA GLY A 531 -32.40 -30.37 -22.11
C GLY A 531 -32.68 -28.96 -22.63
N TRP A 532 -32.75 -28.01 -21.70
CA TRP A 532 -33.01 -26.59 -21.97
C TRP A 532 -31.71 -25.82 -22.19
N TYR A 533 -31.71 -24.86 -23.12
CA TYR A 533 -30.55 -24.03 -23.46
C TYR A 533 -30.95 -22.57 -23.69
N VAL A 534 -30.08 -21.64 -23.28
CA VAL A 534 -30.06 -20.26 -23.78
C VAL A 534 -28.82 -20.15 -24.67
N THR A 535 -29.01 -20.05 -25.98
CA THR A 535 -27.91 -20.11 -26.97
C THR A 535 -28.09 -19.07 -28.08
N GLN A 536 -27.02 -18.71 -28.78
CA GLN A 536 -27.08 -17.79 -29.91
C GLN A 536 -27.56 -18.54 -31.15
N VAL A 537 -28.65 -18.10 -31.78
CA VAL A 537 -29.17 -18.74 -33.00
C VAL A 537 -29.47 -17.75 -34.11
N ALA A 538 -29.33 -18.18 -35.36
CA ALA A 538 -30.00 -17.55 -36.50
C ALA A 538 -31.19 -18.40 -36.96
N ASN A 539 -32.21 -17.76 -37.53
CA ASN A 539 -33.28 -18.48 -38.20
C ASN A 539 -32.75 -19.13 -39.49
N ALA A 540 -32.90 -20.44 -39.64
CA ALA A 540 -32.49 -21.17 -40.83
C ALA A 540 -33.68 -21.73 -41.64
N THR A 541 -34.91 -21.63 -41.11
CA THR A 541 -36.15 -22.13 -41.72
C THR A 541 -36.31 -21.83 -43.22
N PRO A 542 -35.96 -20.64 -43.75
CA PRO A 542 -36.11 -20.34 -45.18
C PRO A 542 -35.15 -21.10 -46.13
N TYR A 543 -34.11 -21.75 -45.59
CA TYR A 543 -33.02 -22.36 -46.36
C TYR A 543 -32.90 -23.88 -46.20
N TYR A 544 -33.76 -24.51 -45.40
CA TYR A 544 -33.74 -25.95 -45.14
C TYR A 544 -34.94 -26.66 -45.81
N PRO A 545 -34.79 -27.95 -46.19
CA PRO A 545 -35.80 -28.66 -46.96
C PRO A 545 -37.11 -28.85 -46.17
N LEU A 546 -38.22 -28.74 -46.91
CA LEU A 546 -39.57 -29.02 -46.44
C LEU A 546 -39.71 -30.49 -46.01
N ASP A 547 -40.60 -30.74 -45.06
CA ASP A 547 -40.97 -32.06 -44.55
C ASP A 547 -42.46 -32.28 -44.85
N ASP A 548 -42.82 -33.34 -45.58
CA ASP A 548 -44.16 -33.56 -46.14
C ASP A 548 -44.79 -32.29 -46.80
N GLY A 549 -43.97 -31.52 -47.51
CA GLY A 549 -44.38 -30.28 -48.18
C GLY A 549 -44.62 -29.09 -47.25
N ARG A 550 -44.25 -29.17 -45.97
CA ARG A 550 -44.38 -28.09 -44.97
C ARG A 550 -43.01 -27.60 -44.52
N ALA A 551 -42.91 -26.29 -44.26
CA ALA A 551 -41.69 -25.72 -43.68
C ALA A 551 -41.59 -26.11 -42.20
N VAL A 552 -40.49 -26.76 -41.82
CA VAL A 552 -40.21 -27.12 -40.43
C VAL A 552 -39.36 -26.02 -39.80
N PRO A 553 -39.80 -25.40 -38.68
CA PRO A 553 -38.99 -24.49 -37.87
C PRO A 553 -37.56 -25.00 -37.70
N THR A 554 -36.60 -24.29 -38.30
CA THR A 554 -35.18 -24.69 -38.25
C THR A 554 -34.34 -23.52 -37.79
N TYR A 555 -33.52 -23.74 -36.76
CA TYR A 555 -32.59 -22.74 -36.22
C TYR A 555 -31.16 -23.25 -36.34
N ARG A 556 -30.21 -22.38 -36.63
CA ARG A 556 -28.77 -22.70 -36.56
C ARG A 556 -28.20 -22.07 -35.30
N ALA A 557 -27.71 -22.90 -34.38
CA ALA A 557 -26.97 -22.44 -33.21
C ALA A 557 -25.52 -22.10 -33.56
N TYR A 558 -25.00 -21.11 -32.85
CA TYR A 558 -23.60 -20.71 -32.86
C TYR A 558 -23.13 -20.69 -31.41
N SER A 559 -22.32 -21.68 -31.01
CA SER A 559 -21.77 -21.72 -29.66
C SER A 559 -20.33 -21.22 -29.65
N ALA A 560 -19.91 -20.65 -28.51
CA ALA A 560 -18.52 -20.27 -28.25
C ALA A 560 -17.92 -21.25 -27.23
N GLY A 561 -17.76 -22.51 -27.64
CA GLY A 561 -17.42 -23.66 -26.78
C GLY A 561 -18.58 -24.63 -26.59
N GLU A 562 -18.39 -25.63 -25.73
CA GLU A 562 -19.39 -26.69 -25.49
C GLU A 562 -20.74 -26.11 -24.97
N PRO A 563 -21.88 -26.53 -25.53
CA PRO A 563 -23.20 -26.08 -25.08
C PRO A 563 -23.53 -26.53 -23.66
N GLU A 564 -23.60 -25.59 -22.71
CA GLU A 564 -24.01 -25.90 -21.33
C GLU A 564 -25.54 -25.87 -21.19
N ALA A 565 -26.12 -27.02 -20.84
CA ALA A 565 -27.54 -27.14 -20.53
C ALA A 565 -27.91 -26.34 -19.25
N CYS A 566 -29.10 -25.76 -19.27
CA CYS A 566 -29.72 -25.12 -18.12
C CYS A 566 -30.09 -26.16 -17.05
N LYS A 567 -29.95 -25.77 -15.77
CA LYS A 567 -30.19 -26.65 -14.62
C LYS A 567 -31.67 -26.76 -14.24
N GLN A 568 -32.50 -25.87 -14.76
CA GLN A 568 -33.94 -25.83 -14.51
C GLN A 568 -34.72 -25.76 -15.82
N GLU A 569 -35.98 -26.22 -15.79
CA GLU A 569 -36.90 -26.09 -16.93
C GLU A 569 -37.06 -24.63 -17.35
N HIS A 570 -37.28 -24.40 -18.66
CA HIS A 570 -37.35 -23.07 -19.26
C HIS A 570 -36.13 -22.17 -18.92
N CYS A 571 -34.98 -22.77 -18.60
CA CYS A 571 -33.78 -22.06 -18.16
C CYS A 571 -34.00 -21.07 -17.01
N ALA A 572 -34.87 -21.39 -16.06
CA ALA A 572 -35.16 -20.53 -14.90
C ALA A 572 -33.91 -20.18 -14.06
N ASP A 573 -32.85 -21.00 -14.12
CA ASP A 573 -31.54 -20.74 -13.50
C ASP A 573 -30.68 -19.69 -14.21
N ARG A 574 -31.01 -19.35 -15.47
CA ARG A 574 -30.33 -18.32 -16.29
C ARG A 574 -31.24 -17.13 -16.59
N VAL A 575 -32.55 -17.31 -16.50
CA VAL A 575 -33.58 -16.33 -16.82
C VAL A 575 -34.30 -15.92 -15.53
N SER A 576 -33.64 -15.03 -14.79
CA SER A 576 -34.12 -14.48 -13.52
C SER A 576 -34.43 -12.97 -13.63
N PHE A 577 -35.06 -12.41 -12.59
CA PHE A 577 -35.15 -10.94 -12.45
C PHE A 577 -33.77 -10.28 -12.50
N GLY A 578 -32.73 -10.93 -11.96
CA GLY A 578 -31.34 -10.49 -12.05
C GLY A 578 -30.85 -10.35 -13.50
N ALA A 579 -31.19 -11.29 -14.39
CA ALA A 579 -30.84 -11.18 -15.80
C ALA A 579 -31.53 -10.00 -16.52
N VAL A 580 -32.77 -9.67 -16.15
CA VAL A 580 -33.47 -8.46 -16.66
C VAL A 580 -32.82 -7.19 -16.11
N LEU A 581 -32.58 -7.14 -14.81
CA LEU A 581 -32.00 -5.98 -14.12
C LEU A 581 -30.54 -5.73 -14.53
N ALA A 582 -29.74 -6.75 -14.81
CA ALA A 582 -28.38 -6.62 -15.33
C ALA A 582 -28.33 -5.86 -16.67
N LYS A 583 -29.33 -6.06 -17.53
CA LYS A 583 -29.47 -5.36 -18.82
C LYS A 583 -29.91 -3.91 -18.65
N GLU A 584 -30.80 -3.62 -17.70
CA GLU A 584 -31.26 -2.25 -17.40
C GLU A 584 -30.23 -1.45 -16.58
N PHE A 585 -29.40 -2.13 -15.78
CA PHE A 585 -28.41 -1.54 -14.87
C PHE A 585 -27.01 -2.16 -15.05
N PRO A 586 -26.35 -2.03 -16.23
CA PRO A 586 -25.12 -2.75 -16.57
C PRO A 586 -23.92 -2.46 -15.65
N ASN A 587 -23.92 -1.33 -14.95
CA ASN A 587 -22.84 -0.92 -14.04
C ASN A 587 -23.13 -1.26 -12.56
N ALA A 588 -24.23 -1.95 -12.25
CA ALA A 588 -24.66 -2.25 -10.88
C ALA A 588 -24.08 -3.55 -10.30
N GLY A 589 -23.24 -4.28 -11.05
CA GLY A 589 -22.70 -5.58 -10.60
C GLY A 589 -23.79 -6.65 -10.44
N ILE A 590 -24.88 -6.55 -11.19
CA ILE A 590 -26.01 -7.49 -11.17
C ILE A 590 -25.79 -8.54 -12.25
N ASP A 591 -26.09 -9.80 -11.91
CA ASP A 591 -26.12 -10.92 -12.85
C ASP A 591 -27.35 -11.83 -12.59
N PHE A 592 -27.37 -13.02 -13.19
CA PHE A 592 -28.46 -13.98 -13.02
C PHE A 592 -28.58 -14.54 -11.58
N SER A 593 -27.53 -14.47 -10.77
CA SER A 593 -27.46 -14.94 -9.38
C SER A 593 -27.85 -13.88 -8.35
N TRP A 594 -28.06 -12.63 -8.78
CA TRP A 594 -28.50 -11.52 -7.94
C TRP A 594 -29.83 -11.81 -7.22
N THR A 595 -29.91 -11.35 -5.96
CA THR A 595 -31.13 -11.37 -5.14
C THR A 595 -31.37 -9.96 -4.55
N PRO A 596 -32.62 -9.59 -4.18
CA PRO A 596 -32.89 -8.27 -3.62
C PRO A 596 -32.08 -7.96 -2.35
N GLU A 597 -31.72 -8.96 -1.56
CA GLU A 597 -30.87 -8.82 -0.36
C GLU A 597 -29.51 -8.20 -0.69
N VAL A 598 -28.92 -8.55 -1.85
CA VAL A 598 -27.65 -7.98 -2.32
C VAL A 598 -27.77 -6.47 -2.52
N SER A 599 -28.82 -6.01 -3.22
CA SER A 599 -29.08 -4.58 -3.40
C SER A 599 -29.44 -3.89 -2.07
N GLN A 600 -30.18 -4.56 -1.19
CA GLN A 600 -30.56 -4.02 0.12
C GLN A 600 -29.32 -3.81 1.01
N GLN A 601 -28.29 -4.66 0.89
CA GLN A 601 -27.04 -4.49 1.63
C GLN A 601 -26.35 -3.15 1.27
N TYR A 602 -26.19 -2.81 -0.01
CA TYR A 602 -25.61 -1.53 -0.42
C TYR A 602 -26.37 -0.31 0.12
N VAL A 603 -27.70 -0.38 0.18
CA VAL A 603 -28.55 0.67 0.76
C VAL A 603 -28.36 0.76 2.28
N ASN A 604 -28.33 -0.38 2.97
CA ASN A 604 -28.12 -0.46 4.42
C ASN A 604 -26.73 0.04 4.83
N ASP A 605 -25.68 -0.36 4.12
CA ASP A 605 -24.30 0.03 4.39
C ASP A 605 -24.12 1.55 4.24
N TRP A 606 -24.71 2.15 3.20
CA TRP A 606 -24.76 3.61 3.04
C TRP A 606 -25.54 4.29 4.17
N ASN A 607 -26.73 3.79 4.53
CA ASN A 607 -27.54 4.38 5.59
C ASN A 607 -26.80 4.35 6.94
N ASN A 608 -26.21 3.21 7.31
CA ASN A 608 -25.41 3.03 8.50
C ASN A 608 -24.19 3.97 8.52
N ALA A 609 -23.44 4.04 7.41
CA ALA A 609 -22.28 4.93 7.28
C ALA A 609 -22.68 6.42 7.34
N SER A 610 -23.87 6.79 6.84
CA SER A 610 -24.37 8.17 6.89
C SER A 610 -24.86 8.57 8.29
N ALA A 611 -25.43 7.63 9.05
CA ALA A 611 -25.92 7.85 10.41
C ALA A 611 -24.80 8.08 11.42
N MET A 612 -23.62 7.48 11.22
CA MET A 612 -22.43 7.70 12.08
C MET A 612 -21.78 9.08 11.93
N VAL A 613 -22.31 9.96 11.08
CA VAL A 613 -21.78 11.31 10.79
C VAL A 613 -22.72 12.42 11.26
N GLN A 614 -23.88 12.07 11.83
CA GLN A 614 -24.83 12.99 12.49
C GLN A 614 -24.60 13.03 14.01
#